data_AF-A0A8K1CB98-F1
#
_entry.id   AF-A0A8K1CB98-F1
#
_cell.length_a   1.000
_cell.length_b   1.000
_cell.length_c   1.000
_cell.angle_alpha   90.00
_cell.angle_beta   90.00
_cell.angle_gamma   90.00
#
_symmetry.space_group_name_H-M   'P 1'
#
loop_
_entity.id
_entity.type
_entity.pdbx_description
1 polymer ?
#
loop_
_entity_poly.entity_id
_entity_poly.type
_entity_poly.pdbx_seq_one_letter_code
_entity_poly.pdbx_strand_id
1 'polypeptide(L)'
;MVLDRALVIGILLFQNVTTIDYMGPASYLEYLEPMVGQKTEFYTISEKSGGPIQPGHLSAVFALVGFEDAPRKWDVWIIPGGLGTAPASKNQKYLDYTRAAAESATDVLTVCTGSRILANAGLLDGKKARWVVDGKYWTSSGVMAGIDLGHAYISEKYGKDVAEKMSKTMEYVPNTDPSDDPFYYVTQGSPVPQTMKSPDPNDGPFRVGILIYENTSTMDYSGLVNFLELIKSMVGKKSELYTIAEKAGGLGVDSVVENEKFMSYIRQTAEKATDVLTVATGSRILGATGLLDGKKATTMKMEFGDIAAEYPDVNWVQQARWVVDGKWWTSSGSASCMDMGRAYISAKYGEEMAKRMSELGEYVAHTDPNDDPFAPGAKPVTSPAPSSSRPSKCKLKLV
;
A
#
# COMPACT_ATOMS: atom_id res chain seq x y z
N MET A 1 24.35 8.58 4.84
CA MET A 1 24.80 8.99 6.20
C MET A 1 24.06 8.11 7.19
N VAL A 2 24.75 7.30 8.00
CA VAL A 2 24.11 6.51 9.07
C VAL A 2 24.46 7.19 10.39
N LEU A 3 23.45 7.46 11.21
CA LEU A 3 23.58 8.10 12.51
C LEU A 3 23.63 7.05 13.62
N ASP A 4 24.32 7.38 14.71
CA ASP A 4 24.42 6.53 15.91
C ASP A 4 23.13 6.50 16.75
N ARG A 5 22.09 7.24 16.32
CA ARG A 5 20.77 7.29 16.96
C ARG A 5 19.66 6.98 15.95
N ALA A 6 18.49 6.63 16.46
CA ALA A 6 17.30 6.48 15.62
C ALA A 6 16.88 7.84 15.01
N LEU A 7 16.37 7.80 13.78
CA LEU A 7 15.64 8.91 13.19
C LEU A 7 14.23 8.96 13.78
N VAL A 8 13.81 10.14 14.21
CA VAL A 8 12.46 10.36 14.75
C VAL A 8 11.56 10.89 13.65
N ILE A 9 10.57 10.08 13.26
CA ILE A 9 9.69 10.32 12.11
C ILE A 9 8.28 10.57 12.62
N GLY A 10 7.72 11.73 12.31
CA GLY A 10 6.36 12.10 12.68
C GLY A 10 5.42 12.10 11.48
N ILE A 11 4.20 11.60 11.67
CA ILE A 11 3.16 11.50 10.64
C ILE A 11 1.89 12.15 11.15
N LEU A 12 1.41 13.19 10.47
CA LEU A 12 0.17 13.87 10.84
C LEU A 12 -1.06 13.05 10.38
N LEU A 13 -1.97 12.78 11.32
CA LEU A 13 -3.26 12.14 11.06
C LEU A 13 -4.41 13.11 11.34
N PHE A 14 -5.48 12.97 10.55
CA PHE A 14 -6.75 13.67 10.70
C PHE A 14 -7.87 12.82 10.10
N GLN A 15 -9.13 13.14 10.44
CA GLN A 15 -10.30 12.42 9.89
C GLN A 15 -10.35 12.55 8.37
N ASN A 16 -10.65 11.46 7.67
CA ASN A 16 -10.61 11.32 6.20
C ASN A 16 -9.21 11.60 5.60
N VAL A 17 -8.15 11.16 6.28
CA VAL A 17 -6.78 11.10 5.75
C VAL A 17 -6.68 10.02 4.67
N THR A 18 -5.92 10.22 3.61
CA THR A 18 -5.64 9.14 2.66
C THR A 18 -4.48 8.29 3.20
N THR A 19 -4.71 7.01 3.49
CA THR A 19 -3.71 6.13 4.15
C THR A 19 -2.42 5.97 3.32
N ILE A 20 -2.56 5.73 2.01
CA ILE A 20 -1.39 5.57 1.12
C ILE A 20 -0.58 6.88 1.01
N ASP A 21 -1.23 8.03 1.25
CA ASP A 21 -0.70 9.37 1.52
C ASP A 21 0.66 9.41 2.22
N TYR A 22 0.68 8.83 3.42
CA TYR A 22 1.87 8.83 4.27
C TYR A 22 2.60 7.50 4.24
N MET A 23 1.93 6.40 3.92
CA MET A 23 2.54 5.07 3.90
C MET A 23 3.50 4.89 2.74
N GLY A 24 3.21 5.45 1.56
CA GLY A 24 4.16 5.43 0.44
C GLY A 24 5.55 5.94 0.80
N PRO A 25 5.69 7.21 1.24
CA PRO A 25 6.96 7.74 1.72
C PRO A 25 7.50 7.01 2.96
N ALA A 26 6.64 6.66 3.92
CA ALA A 26 7.08 6.02 5.17
C ALA A 26 7.71 4.64 4.93
N SER A 27 7.24 3.87 3.95
CA SER A 27 7.79 2.55 3.66
C SER A 27 9.26 2.60 3.24
N TYR A 28 9.67 3.63 2.47
CA TYR A 28 11.10 3.84 2.19
C TYR A 28 11.92 4.08 3.46
N LEU A 29 11.36 4.81 4.43
CA LEU A 29 12.01 5.07 5.71
C LEU A 29 12.07 3.79 6.58
N GLU A 30 11.05 2.94 6.55
CA GLU A 30 11.05 1.65 7.26
C GLU A 30 12.18 0.72 6.78
N TYR A 31 12.53 0.78 5.50
CA TYR A 31 13.61 -0.05 4.96
C TYR A 31 15.02 0.45 5.31
N LEU A 32 15.17 1.63 5.93
CA LEU A 32 16.50 2.16 6.30
C LEU A 32 17.25 1.26 7.27
N GLU A 33 16.56 0.70 8.27
CA GLU A 33 17.20 -0.18 9.26
C GLU A 33 17.72 -1.47 8.62
N PRO A 34 16.90 -2.28 7.92
CA PRO A 34 17.39 -3.51 7.30
C PRO A 34 18.36 -3.28 6.12
N MET A 35 18.31 -2.12 5.43
CA MET A 35 19.15 -1.88 4.25
C MET A 35 20.49 -1.25 4.57
N VAL A 36 20.53 -0.31 5.51
CA VAL A 36 21.73 0.49 5.81
C VAL A 36 22.02 0.60 7.31
N GLY A 37 21.29 -0.12 8.17
CA GLY A 37 21.49 -0.12 9.62
C GLY A 37 20.99 1.13 10.34
N GLN A 38 20.31 2.04 9.63
CA GLN A 38 19.79 3.27 10.22
C GLN A 38 18.46 2.99 10.92
N LYS A 39 18.47 3.01 12.25
CA LYS A 39 17.26 2.84 13.07
C LYS A 39 16.26 3.96 12.83
N THR A 40 14.97 3.64 12.92
CA THR A 40 13.85 4.59 12.76
C THR A 40 12.81 4.42 13.84
N GLU A 41 12.24 5.52 14.30
CA GLU A 41 11.18 5.57 15.29
C GLU A 41 10.01 6.38 14.74
N PHE A 42 8.85 5.73 14.55
CA PHE A 42 7.67 6.33 13.92
C PHE A 42 6.62 6.74 14.95
N TYR A 43 6.06 7.93 14.75
CA TYR A 43 4.98 8.49 15.53
C TYR A 43 3.81 8.91 14.63
N THR A 44 2.69 8.21 14.70
CA THR A 44 1.42 8.73 14.17
C THR A 44 0.81 9.69 15.18
N ILE A 45 0.47 10.90 14.73
CA ILE A 45 0.09 12.00 15.62
C ILE A 45 -1.22 12.61 15.18
N SER A 46 -2.13 12.87 16.12
CA SER A 46 -3.32 13.69 15.87
C SER A 46 -3.56 14.65 17.04
N GLU A 47 -4.68 15.39 17.02
CA GLU A 47 -5.05 16.26 18.15
C GLU A 47 -5.06 15.50 19.49
N LYS A 48 -5.47 14.23 19.49
CA LYS A 48 -5.42 13.33 20.66
C LYS A 48 -4.79 11.99 20.27
N SER A 49 -4.18 11.31 21.25
CA SER A 49 -3.77 9.92 21.06
C SER A 49 -4.99 9.00 20.92
N GLY A 50 -4.77 7.81 20.38
CA GLY A 50 -5.78 6.78 20.18
C GLY A 50 -6.55 6.92 18.86
N GLY A 51 -7.74 6.35 18.83
CA GLY A 51 -8.56 6.26 17.62
C GLY A 51 -9.98 5.78 17.93
N PRO A 52 -10.79 5.48 16.91
CA PRO A 52 -10.40 5.44 15.50
C PRO A 52 -10.36 6.82 14.83
N ILE A 53 -9.27 7.10 14.11
CA ILE A 53 -9.23 8.11 13.06
C ILE A 53 -9.61 7.39 11.77
N GLN A 54 -10.66 7.83 11.09
CA GLN A 54 -11.20 7.14 9.92
C GLN A 54 -10.56 7.70 8.64
N PRO A 55 -9.72 6.95 7.90
CA PRO A 55 -9.23 7.34 6.58
C PRO A 55 -10.34 7.30 5.51
N GLY A 56 -11.30 6.40 5.70
CA GLY A 56 -12.40 6.10 4.79
C GLY A 56 -13.42 5.15 5.42
N HIS A 57 -14.10 4.34 4.60
CA HIS A 57 -15.17 3.43 5.06
C HIS A 57 -14.70 1.99 5.31
N LEU A 58 -13.43 1.65 5.03
CA LEU A 58 -12.91 0.28 5.12
C LEU A 58 -11.76 0.11 6.13
N SER A 59 -11.09 1.18 6.54
CA SER A 59 -9.97 1.12 7.49
C SER A 59 -10.13 2.09 8.65
N ALA A 60 -9.44 1.82 9.77
CA ALA A 60 -9.29 2.75 10.88
C ALA A 60 -7.81 2.79 11.28
N VAL A 61 -7.30 3.98 11.58
CA VAL A 61 -5.93 4.19 12.05
C VAL A 61 -5.95 4.83 13.42
N PHE A 62 -4.87 4.64 14.17
CA PHE A 62 -4.72 5.12 15.53
C PHE A 62 -3.51 6.05 15.60
N ALA A 63 -3.68 7.19 16.26
CA ALA A 63 -2.57 8.04 16.62
C ALA A 63 -1.86 7.43 17.84
N LEU A 64 -0.56 7.20 17.73
CA LEU A 64 0.26 6.76 18.86
C LEU A 64 0.31 7.83 19.95
N VAL A 65 0.35 9.11 19.55
CA VAL A 65 0.46 10.25 20.48
C VAL A 65 -0.44 11.41 20.06
N GLY A 66 -0.82 12.23 21.03
CA GLY A 66 -1.49 13.52 20.79
C GLY A 66 -0.49 14.65 20.56
N PHE A 67 -0.95 15.81 20.11
CA PHE A 67 -0.10 17.01 19.94
C PHE A 67 0.66 17.42 21.21
N GLU A 68 0.07 17.18 22.39
CA GLU A 68 0.67 17.54 23.67
C GLU A 68 1.81 16.58 24.05
N ASP A 69 1.67 15.30 23.77
CA ASP A 69 2.60 14.24 24.19
C ASP A 69 3.65 13.87 23.14
N ALA A 70 3.47 14.34 21.91
CA ALA A 70 4.37 14.04 20.81
C ALA A 70 5.79 14.60 21.05
N PRO A 71 6.84 13.91 20.53
CA PRO A 71 8.18 14.47 20.44
C PRO A 71 8.20 15.90 19.87
N ARG A 72 9.14 16.71 20.35
CA ARG A 72 9.26 18.12 19.94
C ARG A 72 10.23 18.35 18.78
N LYS A 73 11.02 17.34 18.41
CA LYS A 73 12.00 17.40 17.33
C LYS A 73 11.81 16.23 16.38
N TRP A 74 11.87 16.53 15.09
CA TRP A 74 11.66 15.56 14.02
C TRP A 74 12.87 15.53 13.10
N ASP A 75 13.29 14.33 12.69
CA ASP A 75 14.19 14.19 11.56
C ASP A 75 13.39 14.30 10.26
N VAL A 76 12.24 13.62 10.20
CA VAL A 76 11.30 13.70 9.07
C VAL A 76 9.89 13.96 9.58
N TRP A 77 9.21 14.95 9.00
CA TRP A 77 7.81 15.26 9.28
C TRP A 77 6.94 15.04 8.04
N ILE A 78 5.99 14.11 8.09
CA ILE A 78 5.14 13.72 6.95
C ILE A 78 3.72 14.26 7.12
N ILE A 79 3.21 14.97 6.12
CA ILE A 79 1.86 15.52 6.06
C ILE A 79 1.11 14.91 4.86
N PRO A 80 0.22 13.91 5.08
CA PRO A 80 -0.56 13.30 4.01
C PRO A 80 -1.68 14.22 3.50
N GLY A 81 -2.31 13.81 2.40
CA GLY A 81 -3.53 14.39 1.88
C GLY A 81 -4.80 13.71 2.40
N GLY A 82 -5.87 13.85 1.63
CA GLY A 82 -7.20 13.33 1.92
C GLY A 82 -8.24 14.42 2.10
N LEU A 83 -9.52 14.03 2.09
CA LEU A 83 -10.65 14.96 2.22
C LEU A 83 -10.61 15.77 3.53
N GLY A 84 -10.00 15.19 4.55
CA GLY A 84 -9.76 15.80 5.86
C GLY A 84 -8.88 17.04 5.88
N THR A 85 -8.07 17.24 4.85
CA THR A 85 -7.17 18.41 4.80
C THR A 85 -7.95 19.72 4.71
N ALA A 86 -9.18 19.73 4.18
CA ALA A 86 -10.01 20.94 4.05
C ALA A 86 -10.44 21.49 5.43
N PRO A 87 -11.04 20.68 6.32
CA PRO A 87 -11.30 21.12 7.68
C PRO A 87 -10.01 21.29 8.50
N ALA A 88 -9.01 20.40 8.37
CA ALA A 88 -7.78 20.48 9.15
C ALA A 88 -6.99 21.78 8.88
N SER A 89 -6.91 22.22 7.62
CA SER A 89 -6.24 23.46 7.21
C SER A 89 -6.96 24.74 7.66
N LYS A 90 -8.13 24.64 8.30
CA LYS A 90 -8.84 25.75 8.95
C LYS A 90 -8.86 25.63 10.48
N ASN A 91 -8.36 24.52 11.02
CA ASN A 91 -8.32 24.29 12.46
C ASN A 91 -7.00 24.83 13.03
N GLN A 92 -7.10 25.83 13.90
CA GLN A 92 -5.94 26.50 14.46
C GLN A 92 -4.99 25.55 15.20
N LYS A 93 -5.49 24.51 15.86
CA LYS A 93 -4.65 23.53 16.56
C LYS A 93 -3.75 22.76 15.60
N TYR A 94 -4.29 22.35 14.45
CA TYR A 94 -3.53 21.66 13.42
C TYR A 94 -2.51 22.59 12.76
N LEU A 95 -2.88 23.84 12.51
CA LEU A 95 -1.96 24.83 11.93
C LEU A 95 -0.82 25.18 12.89
N ASP A 96 -1.12 25.42 14.17
CA ASP A 96 -0.13 25.73 15.20
C ASP A 96 0.84 24.57 15.41
N TYR A 97 0.31 23.35 15.52
CA TYR A 97 1.14 22.15 15.64
C TYR A 97 2.00 21.94 14.40
N THR A 98 1.42 22.11 13.20
CA THR A 98 2.17 21.97 11.93
C THR A 98 3.31 22.97 11.84
N ARG A 99 3.10 24.23 12.26
CA ARG A 99 4.19 25.22 12.30
C ARG A 99 5.31 24.78 13.24
N ALA A 100 4.98 24.39 14.47
CA ALA A 100 5.97 23.96 15.45
C ALA A 100 6.74 22.70 15.01
N ALA A 101 6.03 21.71 14.45
CA ALA A 101 6.63 20.48 13.94
C ALA A 101 7.52 20.74 12.72
N ALA A 102 7.07 21.57 11.77
CA ALA A 102 7.86 21.93 10.61
C ALA A 102 9.09 22.74 10.98
N GLU A 103 9.01 23.63 11.97
CA GLU A 103 10.16 24.39 12.48
C GLU A 103 11.24 23.45 13.03
N SER A 104 10.85 22.45 13.83
CA SER A 104 11.78 21.51 14.46
C SER A 104 12.23 20.36 13.56
N ALA A 105 11.57 20.16 12.41
CA ALA A 105 11.90 19.13 11.44
C ALA A 105 13.16 19.45 10.62
N THR A 106 13.99 18.42 10.39
CA THR A 106 15.10 18.50 9.43
C THR A 106 14.59 18.50 8.00
N ASP A 107 13.66 17.58 7.67
CA ASP A 107 12.96 17.53 6.39
C ASP A 107 11.44 17.41 6.62
N VAL A 108 10.65 18.09 5.78
CA VAL A 108 9.18 18.05 5.79
C VAL A 108 8.71 17.50 4.45
N LEU A 109 7.99 16.39 4.47
CA LEU A 109 7.41 15.74 3.29
C LEU A 109 5.90 15.95 3.31
N THR A 110 5.32 16.36 2.19
CA THR A 110 3.86 16.41 2.03
C THR A 110 3.43 15.78 0.73
N VAL A 111 2.30 15.10 0.78
CA VAL A 111 1.71 14.44 -0.39
C VAL A 111 0.30 14.96 -0.60
N CYS A 112 -0.10 15.07 -1.87
CA CYS A 112 -1.44 15.45 -2.31
C CYS A 112 -1.87 16.78 -1.68
N THR A 113 -3.02 16.78 -1.01
CA THR A 113 -3.61 17.97 -0.39
C THR A 113 -3.00 18.32 0.96
N GLY A 114 -2.01 17.56 1.46
CA GLY A 114 -1.27 17.89 2.68
C GLY A 114 -0.54 19.23 2.57
N SER A 115 -0.09 19.57 1.36
CA SER A 115 0.48 20.88 1.00
C SER A 115 -0.44 22.06 1.34
N ARG A 116 -1.78 21.87 1.35
CA ARG A 116 -2.74 22.90 1.79
C ARG A 116 -2.58 23.26 3.26
N ILE A 117 -2.25 22.29 4.12
CA ILE A 117 -2.02 22.55 5.55
C ILE A 117 -0.75 23.38 5.72
N LEU A 118 0.32 23.07 4.96
CA LEU A 118 1.54 23.88 4.97
C LEU A 118 1.34 25.29 4.40
N ALA A 119 0.62 25.42 3.28
CA ALA A 119 0.34 26.71 2.66
C ALA A 119 -0.46 27.62 3.62
N ASN A 120 -1.52 27.10 4.24
CA ASN A 120 -2.30 27.84 5.23
C ASN A 120 -1.55 28.08 6.55
N ALA A 121 -0.50 27.31 6.84
CA ALA A 121 0.44 27.58 7.91
C ALA A 121 1.46 28.69 7.56
N GLY A 122 1.46 29.19 6.33
CA GLY A 122 2.35 30.24 5.84
C GLY A 122 3.74 29.73 5.41
N LEU A 123 3.86 28.45 5.06
CA LEU A 123 5.15 27.77 4.87
C LEU A 123 5.50 27.45 3.40
N LEU A 124 4.64 27.76 2.43
CA LEU A 124 4.88 27.42 1.02
C LEU A 124 4.51 28.58 0.08
N ASP A 125 5.38 28.83 -0.91
CA ASP A 125 5.13 29.68 -2.07
C ASP A 125 5.03 28.77 -3.31
N GLY A 126 3.83 28.65 -3.87
CA GLY A 126 3.45 27.54 -4.77
C GLY A 126 4.28 27.37 -6.05
N LYS A 127 4.60 26.11 -6.38
CA LYS A 127 5.19 25.65 -7.65
C LYS A 127 4.47 24.39 -8.15
N LYS A 128 4.49 24.11 -9.46
CA LYS A 128 3.86 22.93 -10.09
C LYS A 128 4.93 21.93 -10.53
N ALA A 129 4.85 20.68 -10.08
CA ALA A 129 5.68 19.55 -10.50
C ALA A 129 5.12 18.24 -9.92
N ARG A 130 5.58 17.06 -10.39
CA ARG A 130 5.29 15.76 -9.76
C ARG A 130 5.75 15.77 -8.31
N TRP A 131 6.95 16.31 -8.09
CA TRP A 131 7.34 16.82 -6.78
C TRP A 131 8.26 18.05 -6.88
N VAL A 132 8.27 18.84 -5.82
CA VAL A 132 9.11 20.03 -5.66
C VAL A 132 9.92 19.91 -4.37
N VAL A 133 11.22 20.23 -4.46
CA VAL A 133 12.10 20.40 -3.31
C VAL A 133 12.45 21.89 -3.18
N ASP A 134 12.16 22.48 -2.03
CA ASP A 134 12.53 23.86 -1.68
C ASP A 134 13.11 23.90 -0.27
N GLY A 135 14.45 23.90 -0.19
CA GLY A 135 15.17 23.75 1.08
C GLY A 135 14.82 22.41 1.76
N LYS A 136 14.19 22.49 2.94
CA LYS A 136 13.74 21.31 3.70
C LYS A 136 12.35 20.81 3.36
N TYR A 137 11.63 21.49 2.48
CA TYR A 137 10.25 21.14 2.11
C TYR A 137 10.23 20.32 0.83
N TRP A 138 9.66 19.13 0.94
CA TRP A 138 9.49 18.13 -0.12
C TRP A 138 7.99 17.96 -0.33
N THR A 139 7.48 18.35 -1.49
CA THR A 139 6.04 18.32 -1.77
C THR A 139 5.77 17.54 -3.04
N SER A 140 4.77 16.66 -3.04
CA SER A 140 4.36 15.92 -4.24
C SER A 140 2.89 16.13 -4.58
N SER A 141 2.53 15.78 -5.82
CA SER A 141 1.14 15.64 -6.29
C SER A 141 0.47 14.43 -5.60
N GLY A 142 -0.30 13.61 -6.32
CA GLY A 142 -1.07 12.50 -5.76
C GLY A 142 -0.27 11.29 -5.30
N VAL A 143 -0.97 10.17 -5.14
CA VAL A 143 -0.49 8.96 -4.44
C VAL A 143 0.84 8.46 -4.99
N MET A 144 0.94 8.27 -6.30
CA MET A 144 2.15 7.74 -6.93
C MET A 144 3.31 8.72 -6.85
N ALA A 145 3.03 10.02 -7.02
CA ALA A 145 4.03 11.06 -6.83
C ALA A 145 4.57 11.08 -5.39
N GLY A 146 3.76 10.72 -4.39
CA GLY A 146 4.20 10.54 -3.01
C GLY A 146 5.13 9.33 -2.81
N ILE A 147 4.88 8.21 -3.47
CA ILE A 147 5.79 7.05 -3.43
C ILE A 147 7.13 7.40 -4.11
N ASP A 148 7.07 8.08 -5.27
CA ASP A 148 8.25 8.58 -5.97
C ASP A 148 9.02 9.63 -5.15
N LEU A 149 8.32 10.48 -4.39
CA LEU A 149 8.93 11.40 -3.43
C LEU A 149 9.77 10.66 -2.40
N GLY A 150 9.27 9.53 -1.89
CA GLY A 150 10.02 8.64 -0.99
C GLY A 150 11.30 8.12 -1.64
N HIS A 151 11.22 7.65 -2.89
CA HIS A 151 12.40 7.22 -3.65
C HIS A 151 13.42 8.36 -3.85
N ALA A 152 12.95 9.54 -4.25
CA ALA A 152 13.79 10.72 -4.48
C ALA A 152 14.48 11.17 -3.18
N TYR A 153 13.75 11.18 -2.07
CA TYR A 153 14.28 11.52 -0.74
C TYR A 153 15.40 10.56 -0.32
N ILE A 154 15.19 9.24 -0.43
CA ILE A 154 16.23 8.26 -0.11
C ILE A 154 17.43 8.38 -1.05
N SER A 155 17.18 8.59 -2.34
CA SER A 155 18.25 8.77 -3.33
C SER A 155 19.16 9.93 -2.97
N GLU A 156 18.59 11.06 -2.56
CA GLU A 156 19.36 12.25 -2.16
C GLU A 156 20.11 12.04 -0.84
N LYS A 157 19.46 11.48 0.19
CA LYS A 157 20.02 11.41 1.55
C LYS A 157 20.95 10.21 1.78
N TYR A 158 20.70 9.09 1.10
CA TYR A 158 21.37 7.81 1.33
C TYR A 158 22.03 7.23 0.08
N GLY A 159 21.78 7.82 -1.10
CA GLY A 159 22.37 7.42 -2.37
C GLY A 159 21.40 6.64 -3.26
N LYS A 160 21.53 6.84 -4.56
CA LYS A 160 20.68 6.23 -5.59
C LYS A 160 20.62 4.71 -5.51
N ASP A 161 21.76 4.05 -5.30
CA ASP A 161 21.83 2.58 -5.21
C ASP A 161 20.99 2.03 -4.05
N VAL A 162 20.92 2.76 -2.93
CA VAL A 162 20.09 2.39 -1.77
C VAL A 162 18.62 2.49 -2.13
N ALA A 163 18.21 3.60 -2.74
CA ALA A 163 16.84 3.80 -3.18
C ALA A 163 16.40 2.76 -4.23
N GLU A 164 17.25 2.46 -5.21
CA GLU A 164 16.99 1.42 -6.22
C GLU A 164 16.86 0.03 -5.60
N LYS A 165 17.69 -0.30 -4.59
CA LYS A 165 17.59 -1.56 -3.86
C LYS A 165 16.28 -1.65 -3.08
N MET A 166 15.87 -0.58 -2.40
CA MET A 166 14.59 -0.51 -1.70
C MET A 166 13.41 -0.68 -2.66
N SER A 167 13.41 0.04 -3.79
CA SER A 167 12.36 -0.09 -4.80
C SER A 167 12.27 -1.51 -5.35
N LYS A 168 13.40 -2.20 -5.57
CA LYS A 168 13.43 -3.63 -5.95
C LYS A 168 12.81 -4.53 -4.88
N THR A 169 13.11 -4.29 -3.59
CA THR A 169 12.51 -5.04 -2.48
C THR A 169 11.00 -4.83 -2.37
N MET A 170 10.51 -3.63 -2.69
CA MET A 170 9.09 -3.30 -2.73
C MET A 170 8.38 -3.71 -4.02
N GLU A 171 9.09 -4.30 -4.98
CA GLU A 171 8.60 -4.57 -6.34
C GLU A 171 7.97 -3.32 -6.99
N TYR A 172 8.58 -2.14 -6.76
CA TYR A 172 8.11 -0.85 -7.25
C TYR A 172 9.05 -0.26 -8.30
N VAL A 173 8.49 0.25 -9.39
CA VAL A 173 9.24 0.98 -10.43
C VAL A 173 8.99 2.48 -10.26
N PRO A 174 9.95 3.24 -9.72
CA PRO A 174 9.78 4.67 -9.48
C PRO A 174 9.88 5.48 -10.77
N ASN A 175 9.08 6.54 -10.87
CA ASN A 175 9.32 7.62 -11.83
C ASN A 175 10.33 8.60 -11.21
N THR A 176 11.48 8.75 -11.87
CA THR A 176 12.58 9.58 -11.38
C THR A 176 12.62 10.99 -11.97
N ASP A 177 11.65 11.37 -12.81
CA ASP A 177 11.54 12.72 -13.36
C ASP A 177 10.56 13.58 -12.52
N PRO A 178 11.05 14.61 -11.80
CA PRO A 178 10.19 15.49 -11.01
C PRO A 178 9.20 16.31 -11.85
N SER A 179 9.44 16.45 -13.15
CA SER A 179 8.59 17.22 -14.05
C SER A 179 7.54 16.38 -14.78
N ASP A 180 7.67 15.06 -14.76
CA ASP A 180 6.75 14.12 -15.42
C ASP A 180 5.53 13.80 -14.54
N ASP A 181 4.63 14.77 -14.46
CA ASP A 181 3.31 14.57 -13.86
C ASP A 181 2.27 14.38 -14.97
N PRO A 182 1.91 13.14 -15.35
CA PRO A 182 0.92 12.90 -16.39
C PRO A 182 -0.51 13.24 -15.95
N PHE A 183 -0.74 13.64 -14.69
CA PHE A 183 -2.06 14.00 -14.17
C PHE A 183 -2.23 15.51 -13.92
N TYR A 184 -1.23 16.32 -14.25
CA TYR A 184 -1.27 17.78 -14.03
C TYR A 184 -2.54 18.46 -14.57
N TYR A 185 -3.12 17.92 -15.65
CA TYR A 185 -4.32 18.44 -16.31
C TYR A 185 -5.64 18.06 -15.60
N VAL A 186 -5.67 17.01 -14.78
CA VAL A 186 -6.89 16.54 -14.09
C VAL A 186 -7.43 17.63 -13.16
N THR A 187 -6.55 18.49 -12.64
CA THR A 187 -6.88 19.66 -11.81
C THR A 187 -7.54 20.83 -12.57
N GLN A 188 -7.59 20.81 -13.92
CA GLN A 188 -8.15 21.89 -14.74
C GLN A 188 -9.66 21.73 -15.03
N GLY A 189 -10.37 20.93 -14.23
CA GLY A 189 -11.82 20.78 -14.34
C GLY A 189 -12.25 19.70 -15.34
N SER A 190 -11.62 18.52 -15.28
CA SER A 190 -12.21 17.35 -15.93
C SER A 190 -13.64 17.15 -15.39
N PRO A 191 -14.68 17.17 -16.25
CA PRO A 191 -16.04 16.99 -15.79
C PRO A 191 -16.13 15.64 -15.09
N VAL A 192 -16.64 15.62 -13.86
CA VAL A 192 -17.15 14.39 -13.25
C VAL A 192 -18.21 13.88 -14.23
N PRO A 193 -18.09 12.67 -14.82
CA PRO A 193 -19.11 12.17 -15.69
C PRO A 193 -20.44 12.13 -14.93
N GLN A 194 -21.42 12.93 -15.37
CA GLN A 194 -22.79 12.91 -14.82
C GLN A 194 -23.49 11.55 -15.07
N THR A 195 -22.84 10.64 -15.79
CA THR A 195 -23.36 9.35 -16.23
C THR A 195 -22.91 8.16 -15.39
N MET A 196 -22.19 8.34 -14.27
CA MET A 196 -22.07 7.25 -13.31
C MET A 196 -23.47 6.96 -12.76
N LYS A 197 -24.09 5.87 -13.23
CA LYS A 197 -25.35 5.38 -12.69
C LYS A 197 -25.19 5.33 -11.17
N SER A 198 -26.06 6.04 -10.46
CA SER A 198 -26.27 5.79 -9.04
C SER A 198 -26.37 4.28 -8.82
N PRO A 199 -25.74 3.72 -7.78
CA PRO A 199 -26.05 2.40 -7.26
C PRO A 199 -27.54 2.09 -7.45
N ASP A 200 -27.90 0.97 -8.09
CA ASP A 200 -29.30 0.55 -8.11
C ASP A 200 -29.68 0.29 -6.64
N PRO A 201 -30.73 0.93 -6.10
CA PRO A 201 -31.15 0.69 -4.72
C PRO A 201 -31.53 -0.78 -4.44
N ASN A 202 -31.69 -1.61 -5.47
CA ASN A 202 -31.86 -3.07 -5.36
C ASN A 202 -30.54 -3.87 -5.39
N ASP A 203 -29.42 -3.22 -5.70
CA ASP A 203 -28.11 -3.84 -5.51
C ASP A 203 -27.85 -3.95 -3.99
N GLY A 204 -27.67 -5.20 -3.52
CA GLY A 204 -27.32 -5.47 -2.13
C GLY A 204 -25.88 -5.03 -1.80
N PRO A 205 -25.48 -5.03 -0.52
CA PRO A 205 -24.25 -4.37 -0.08
C PRO A 205 -22.99 -4.98 -0.72
N PHE A 206 -22.09 -4.11 -1.20
CA PHE A 206 -20.70 -4.46 -1.48
C PHE A 206 -19.98 -4.73 -0.15
N ARG A 207 -19.56 -5.97 0.08
CA ARG A 207 -18.89 -6.40 1.30
C ARG A 207 -17.43 -6.70 1.01
N VAL A 208 -16.55 -5.98 1.67
CA VAL A 208 -15.11 -6.23 1.63
C VAL A 208 -14.68 -6.74 3.00
N GLY A 209 -14.14 -7.95 3.04
CA GLY A 209 -13.41 -8.46 4.19
C GLY A 209 -11.92 -8.39 3.92
N ILE A 210 -11.17 -7.71 4.79
CA ILE A 210 -9.71 -7.65 4.72
C ILE A 210 -9.17 -8.36 5.93
N LEU A 211 -8.30 -9.34 5.70
CA LEU A 211 -7.57 -10.02 6.75
C LEU A 211 -6.21 -9.36 6.92
N ILE A 212 -5.97 -8.80 8.10
CA ILE A 212 -4.69 -8.22 8.52
C ILE A 212 -4.25 -8.96 9.79
N TYR A 213 -2.98 -9.31 9.90
CA TYR A 213 -2.40 -9.94 11.08
C TYR A 213 -1.11 -9.24 11.52
N GLU A 214 -0.58 -9.66 12.67
CA GLU A 214 0.60 -9.03 13.29
C GLU A 214 1.78 -8.94 12.31
N ASN A 215 2.41 -7.77 12.25
CA ASN A 215 3.54 -7.44 11.37
C ASN A 215 3.23 -7.31 9.85
N THR A 216 1.96 -7.24 9.45
CA THR A 216 1.60 -6.84 8.07
C THR A 216 2.05 -5.40 7.82
N SER A 217 2.81 -5.15 6.74
CA SER A 217 3.14 -3.77 6.34
C SER A 217 1.87 -3.14 5.81
N THR A 218 1.65 -1.92 6.27
CA THR A 218 0.57 -1.06 5.85
C THR A 218 0.59 -0.73 4.37
N MET A 219 1.73 -0.79 3.68
CA MET A 219 1.82 -0.51 2.24
C MET A 219 1.12 -1.58 1.39
N ASP A 220 1.30 -2.86 1.73
CA ASP A 220 0.80 -4.00 0.95
C ASP A 220 -0.72 -4.02 0.84
N TYR A 221 -1.41 -3.56 1.89
CA TYR A 221 -2.87 -3.46 1.88
C TYR A 221 -3.37 -2.05 1.52
N SER A 222 -2.67 -0.96 1.87
CA SER A 222 -3.21 0.40 1.71
C SER A 222 -3.45 0.80 0.26
N GLY A 223 -2.61 0.37 -0.68
CA GLY A 223 -2.82 0.60 -2.11
C GLY A 223 -4.11 -0.07 -2.61
N LEU A 224 -4.26 -1.36 -2.34
CA LEU A 224 -5.47 -2.11 -2.69
C LEU A 224 -6.72 -1.54 -1.99
N VAL A 225 -6.63 -1.22 -0.69
CA VAL A 225 -7.73 -0.63 0.08
C VAL A 225 -8.13 0.73 -0.50
N ASN A 226 -7.20 1.57 -0.94
CA ASN A 226 -7.51 2.84 -1.57
C ASN A 226 -8.38 2.65 -2.83
N PHE A 227 -8.04 1.67 -3.68
CA PHE A 227 -8.88 1.32 -4.83
C PHE A 227 -10.24 0.76 -4.40
N LEU A 228 -10.30 -0.11 -3.39
CA LEU A 228 -11.55 -0.70 -2.90
C LEU A 228 -12.49 0.33 -2.25
N GLU A 229 -11.94 1.31 -1.51
CA GLU A 229 -12.71 2.40 -0.90
C GLU A 229 -13.33 3.30 -1.98
N LEU A 230 -12.55 3.64 -3.01
CA LEU A 230 -13.03 4.41 -4.13
C LEU A 230 -14.11 3.65 -4.93
N ILE A 231 -13.97 2.34 -5.17
CA ILE A 231 -15.04 1.52 -5.80
C ILE A 231 -16.31 1.56 -4.96
N LYS A 232 -16.22 1.34 -3.65
CA LYS A 232 -17.38 1.35 -2.75
C LYS A 232 -18.13 2.69 -2.80
N SER A 233 -17.41 3.79 -2.98
CA SER A 233 -18.03 5.11 -3.12
C SER A 233 -18.77 5.33 -4.44
N MET A 234 -18.46 4.53 -5.48
CA MET A 234 -18.96 4.74 -6.85
C MET A 234 -19.85 3.60 -7.37
N VAL A 235 -19.89 2.44 -6.71
CA VAL A 235 -20.58 1.25 -7.22
C VAL A 235 -21.53 0.65 -6.18
N GLY A 236 -22.76 0.35 -6.60
CA GLY A 236 -23.80 -0.27 -5.79
C GLY A 236 -23.80 -1.79 -5.72
N LYS A 237 -23.14 -2.46 -6.68
CA LYS A 237 -23.36 -3.89 -6.98
C LYS A 237 -23.04 -4.84 -5.84
N LYS A 238 -23.82 -5.95 -5.78
CA LYS A 238 -23.56 -7.12 -4.92
C LYS A 238 -22.21 -7.74 -5.26
N SER A 239 -21.23 -7.65 -4.36
CA SER A 239 -20.02 -8.47 -4.42
C SER A 239 -19.50 -8.70 -3.01
N GLU A 240 -19.12 -9.95 -2.70
CA GLU A 240 -18.39 -10.29 -1.48
C GLU A 240 -16.93 -10.55 -1.86
N LEU A 241 -16.09 -9.58 -1.54
CA LEU A 241 -14.66 -9.58 -1.81
C LEU A 241 -13.90 -9.92 -0.53
N TYR A 242 -13.04 -10.93 -0.59
CA TYR A 242 -12.17 -11.31 0.51
C TYR A 242 -10.71 -11.10 0.13
N THR A 243 -9.97 -10.32 0.92
CA THR A 243 -8.57 -9.97 0.67
C THR A 243 -7.68 -10.50 1.78
N ILE A 244 -6.60 -11.18 1.39
CA ILE A 244 -5.53 -11.65 2.29
C ILE A 244 -4.24 -10.95 1.86
N ALA A 245 -3.70 -10.09 2.73
CA ALA A 245 -2.47 -9.35 2.45
C ALA A 245 -1.44 -9.63 3.54
N GLU A 246 -0.17 -9.75 3.14
CA GLU A 246 0.97 -9.87 4.03
C GLU A 246 2.18 -9.10 3.50
N LYS A 247 3.03 -8.61 4.41
CA LYS A 247 4.41 -8.18 4.14
C LYS A 247 5.36 -9.30 3.72
N ALA A 248 6.05 -9.06 2.62
CA ALA A 248 7.35 -9.64 2.31
C ALA A 248 8.27 -9.86 3.52
N GLY A 249 8.70 -11.10 3.78
CA GLY A 249 9.60 -11.46 4.88
C GLY A 249 8.98 -11.35 6.28
N GLY A 250 7.65 -11.26 6.38
CA GLY A 250 6.94 -11.21 7.66
C GLY A 250 7.20 -12.45 8.49
N LEU A 251 7.77 -12.28 9.69
CA LEU A 251 8.01 -13.35 10.69
C LEU A 251 6.71 -13.97 11.27
N GLY A 252 5.56 -13.78 10.60
CA GLY A 252 4.22 -14.10 11.10
C GLY A 252 3.51 -15.24 10.37
N VAL A 253 3.82 -15.56 9.10
CA VAL A 253 3.05 -16.58 8.35
C VAL A 253 3.05 -17.93 9.02
N ASP A 254 4.21 -18.36 9.52
CA ASP A 254 4.35 -19.69 10.10
C ASP A 254 3.39 -19.83 11.30
N SER A 255 3.29 -18.79 12.13
CA SER A 255 2.35 -18.75 13.25
C SER A 255 0.88 -18.75 12.82
N VAL A 256 0.59 -18.15 11.66
CA VAL A 256 -0.75 -18.09 11.06
C VAL A 256 -1.14 -19.44 10.47
N VAL A 257 -0.27 -20.06 9.68
CA VAL A 257 -0.48 -21.36 9.03
C VAL A 257 -0.63 -22.48 10.06
N GLU A 258 0.07 -22.38 11.18
CA GLU A 258 -0.06 -23.35 12.29
C GLU A 258 -1.35 -23.16 13.13
N ASN A 259 -2.06 -22.04 12.96
CA ASN A 259 -3.29 -21.75 13.70
C ASN A 259 -4.53 -22.32 13.01
N GLU A 260 -4.90 -23.57 13.35
CA GLU A 260 -6.03 -24.26 12.72
C GLU A 260 -7.39 -23.55 12.84
N LYS A 261 -7.64 -22.80 13.93
CA LYS A 261 -8.90 -22.03 14.05
C LYS A 261 -8.94 -20.94 12.99
N PHE A 262 -7.82 -20.26 12.81
CA PHE A 262 -7.67 -19.19 11.82
C PHE A 262 -7.71 -19.74 10.39
N MET A 263 -6.99 -20.82 10.12
CA MET A 263 -7.00 -21.50 8.81
C MET A 263 -8.39 -22.04 8.45
N SER A 264 -9.15 -22.55 9.42
CA SER A 264 -10.55 -22.95 9.21
C SER A 264 -11.45 -21.77 8.86
N TYR A 265 -11.26 -20.62 9.51
CA TYR A 265 -11.99 -19.39 9.16
C TYR A 265 -11.67 -18.91 7.74
N ILE A 266 -10.39 -18.91 7.35
CA ILE A 266 -9.97 -18.54 5.98
C ILE A 266 -10.62 -19.48 4.97
N ARG A 267 -10.55 -20.81 5.18
CA ARG A 267 -11.18 -21.80 4.29
C ARG A 267 -12.66 -21.50 4.06
N GLN A 268 -13.43 -21.39 5.16
CA GLN A 268 -14.88 -21.17 5.10
C GLN A 268 -15.25 -19.82 4.46
N THR A 269 -14.44 -18.78 4.72
CA THR A 269 -14.70 -17.44 4.19
C THR A 269 -14.36 -17.38 2.70
N ALA A 270 -13.20 -17.90 2.31
CA ALA A 270 -12.75 -17.97 0.93
C ALA A 270 -13.67 -18.84 0.05
N GLU A 271 -14.24 -19.92 0.57
CA GLU A 271 -15.23 -20.75 -0.13
C GLU A 271 -16.51 -19.98 -0.47
N LYS A 272 -17.00 -19.15 0.47
CA LYS A 272 -18.23 -18.35 0.30
C LYS A 272 -18.03 -17.06 -0.49
N ALA A 273 -16.82 -16.50 -0.47
CA ALA A 273 -16.50 -15.28 -1.18
C ALA A 273 -16.71 -15.41 -2.69
N THR A 274 -17.20 -14.34 -3.30
CA THR A 274 -17.38 -14.26 -4.76
C THR A 274 -16.02 -14.20 -5.45
N ASP A 275 -15.09 -13.43 -4.87
CA ASP A 275 -13.72 -13.27 -5.33
C ASP A 275 -12.77 -13.23 -4.13
N VAL A 276 -11.60 -13.84 -4.29
CA VAL A 276 -10.54 -13.90 -3.27
C VAL A 276 -9.26 -13.33 -3.86
N LEU A 277 -8.75 -12.28 -3.24
CA LEU A 277 -7.54 -11.56 -3.67
C LEU A 277 -6.43 -11.82 -2.65
N THR A 278 -5.23 -12.13 -3.14
CA THR A 278 -4.03 -12.23 -2.33
C THR A 278 -2.95 -11.28 -2.80
N VAL A 279 -2.23 -10.71 -1.84
CA VAL A 279 -1.12 -9.79 -2.07
C VAL A 279 0.15 -10.35 -1.48
N ALA A 280 1.23 -10.30 -2.26
CA ALA A 280 2.55 -10.77 -1.87
C ALA A 280 2.51 -12.22 -1.36
N THR A 281 2.99 -12.45 -0.15
CA THR A 281 3.02 -13.77 0.50
C THR A 281 1.66 -14.20 1.05
N GLY A 282 0.60 -13.39 0.92
CA GLY A 282 -0.78 -13.79 1.23
C GLY A 282 -1.25 -15.02 0.45
N SER A 283 -0.67 -15.29 -0.73
CA SER A 283 -0.92 -16.53 -1.48
C SER A 283 -0.30 -17.78 -0.81
N ARG A 284 0.72 -17.64 0.05
CA ARG A 284 1.24 -18.71 0.92
C ARG A 284 0.16 -19.17 1.91
N ILE A 285 -0.52 -18.22 2.58
CA ILE A 285 -1.64 -18.51 3.47
C ILE A 285 -2.77 -19.22 2.72
N LEU A 286 -3.16 -18.71 1.55
CA LEU A 286 -4.22 -19.34 0.76
C LEU A 286 -3.77 -20.71 0.23
N GLY A 287 -2.52 -20.89 -0.14
CA GLY A 287 -1.93 -22.18 -0.51
C GLY A 287 -2.01 -23.21 0.62
N ALA A 288 -1.70 -22.82 1.85
CA ALA A 288 -1.81 -23.69 3.04
C ALA A 288 -3.22 -24.27 3.26
N THR A 289 -4.26 -23.55 2.82
CA THR A 289 -5.64 -24.05 2.89
C THR A 289 -5.92 -25.22 1.94
N GLY A 290 -5.14 -25.38 0.87
CA GLY A 290 -5.41 -26.28 -0.26
C GLY A 290 -6.35 -25.71 -1.31
N LEU A 291 -6.89 -24.50 -1.13
CA LEU A 291 -7.85 -23.91 -2.08
C LEU A 291 -7.21 -23.48 -3.41
N LEU A 292 -5.87 -23.36 -3.46
CA LEU A 292 -5.11 -23.11 -4.69
C LEU A 292 -4.64 -24.39 -5.38
N ASP A 293 -4.90 -25.58 -4.85
CA ASP A 293 -4.43 -26.84 -5.44
C ASP A 293 -5.02 -26.99 -6.86
N GLY A 294 -4.15 -27.21 -7.84
CA GLY A 294 -4.47 -27.26 -9.27
C GLY A 294 -4.79 -25.91 -9.92
N LYS A 295 -4.74 -24.79 -9.19
CA LYS A 295 -4.99 -23.43 -9.71
C LYS A 295 -3.72 -22.73 -10.11
N LYS A 296 -3.83 -21.83 -11.09
CA LYS A 296 -2.74 -20.89 -11.40
C LYS A 296 -2.68 -19.80 -10.34
N ALA A 297 -1.49 -19.52 -9.82
CA ALA A 297 -1.26 -18.48 -8.84
C ALA A 297 0.15 -17.88 -8.97
N THR A 298 0.37 -16.69 -8.42
CA THR A 298 1.70 -16.06 -8.23
C THR A 298 1.89 -15.65 -6.78
N THR A 299 3.12 -15.34 -6.42
CA THR A 299 3.52 -14.83 -5.09
C THR A 299 4.75 -13.94 -5.23
N MET A 300 5.26 -13.45 -4.11
CA MET A 300 6.42 -12.57 -4.05
C MET A 300 7.67 -13.16 -4.67
N LYS A 301 8.41 -12.36 -5.45
CA LYS A 301 9.58 -12.84 -6.19
C LYS A 301 10.70 -13.32 -5.28
N MET A 302 10.91 -12.64 -4.16
CA MET A 302 11.96 -13.01 -3.21
C MET A 302 11.69 -14.35 -2.52
N GLU A 303 10.42 -14.70 -2.30
CA GLU A 303 10.00 -15.94 -1.60
C GLU A 303 9.40 -16.99 -2.54
N PHE A 304 9.37 -16.73 -3.85
CA PHE A 304 8.67 -17.56 -4.81
C PHE A 304 9.15 -19.01 -4.78
N GLY A 305 10.47 -19.22 -4.74
CA GLY A 305 11.06 -20.56 -4.73
C GLY A 305 10.63 -21.39 -3.52
N ASP A 306 10.65 -20.77 -2.33
CA ASP A 306 10.31 -21.45 -1.08
C ASP A 306 8.80 -21.75 -1.01
N ILE A 307 7.95 -20.76 -1.32
CA ILE A 307 6.49 -20.93 -1.34
C ILE A 307 6.05 -21.96 -2.39
N ALA A 308 6.66 -21.93 -3.57
CA ALA A 308 6.35 -22.89 -4.62
C ALA A 308 6.75 -24.33 -4.25
N ALA A 309 7.84 -24.49 -3.50
CA ALA A 309 8.27 -25.79 -2.98
C ALA A 309 7.37 -26.27 -1.84
N GLU A 310 6.85 -25.38 -1.00
CA GLU A 310 5.91 -25.72 0.08
C GLU A 310 4.55 -26.23 -0.45
N TYR A 311 4.08 -25.68 -1.58
CA TYR A 311 2.78 -26.01 -2.18
C TYR A 311 2.92 -26.45 -3.65
N PRO A 312 3.47 -27.65 -3.92
CA PRO A 312 3.79 -28.11 -5.27
C PRO A 312 2.56 -28.42 -6.13
N ASP A 313 1.40 -28.62 -5.51
CA ASP A 313 0.14 -28.90 -6.21
C ASP A 313 -0.48 -27.64 -6.83
N VAL A 314 0.04 -26.44 -6.52
CA VAL A 314 -0.38 -25.17 -7.13
C VAL A 314 0.43 -24.93 -8.41
N ASN A 315 -0.23 -24.48 -9.47
CA ASN A 315 0.41 -24.16 -10.74
C ASN A 315 1.03 -22.75 -10.71
N TRP A 316 2.16 -22.61 -10.01
CA TRP A 316 2.82 -21.32 -9.79
C TRP A 316 3.36 -20.68 -11.08
N VAL A 317 3.03 -19.41 -11.30
CA VAL A 317 3.47 -18.58 -12.43
C VAL A 317 4.51 -17.58 -11.95
N GLN A 318 5.79 -17.84 -12.24
CA GLN A 318 6.90 -17.06 -11.71
C GLN A 318 6.97 -15.63 -12.28
N GLN A 319 6.77 -15.50 -13.59
CA GLN A 319 6.75 -14.21 -14.27
C GLN A 319 5.31 -13.74 -14.43
N ALA A 320 4.81 -13.03 -13.42
CA ALA A 320 3.47 -12.47 -13.42
C ALA A 320 3.34 -11.41 -12.31
N ARG A 321 2.87 -10.21 -12.69
CA ARG A 321 2.45 -9.16 -11.76
C ARG A 321 1.20 -9.62 -10.99
N TRP A 322 0.24 -10.19 -11.71
CA TRP A 322 -0.91 -10.86 -11.14
C TRP A 322 -1.38 -12.04 -11.98
N VAL A 323 -2.06 -12.99 -11.34
CA VAL A 323 -2.65 -14.17 -11.96
C VAL A 323 -4.11 -14.27 -11.54
N VAL A 324 -4.96 -14.64 -12.51
CA VAL A 324 -6.39 -14.88 -12.30
C VAL A 324 -6.73 -16.30 -12.73
N ASP A 325 -7.31 -17.09 -11.81
CA ASP A 325 -7.88 -18.41 -12.08
C ASP A 325 -9.29 -18.50 -11.47
N GLY A 326 -10.31 -18.22 -12.27
CA GLY A 326 -11.69 -18.13 -11.80
C GLY A 326 -11.86 -17.00 -10.77
N LYS A 327 -12.17 -17.36 -9.53
CA LYS A 327 -12.35 -16.39 -8.43
C LYS A 327 -11.08 -16.07 -7.64
N TRP A 328 -9.97 -16.74 -7.98
CA TRP A 328 -8.68 -16.60 -7.29
C TRP A 328 -7.81 -15.58 -8.02
N TRP A 329 -7.55 -14.46 -7.34
CA TRP A 329 -6.67 -13.39 -7.81
C TRP A 329 -5.44 -13.35 -6.92
N THR A 330 -4.26 -13.42 -7.50
CA THR A 330 -2.99 -13.42 -6.75
C THR A 330 -2.05 -12.41 -7.39
N SER A 331 -1.32 -11.64 -6.59
CA SER A 331 -0.35 -10.63 -7.05
C SER A 331 1.00 -10.83 -6.37
N SER A 332 2.09 -10.51 -7.06
CA SER A 332 3.44 -10.83 -6.58
C SER A 332 3.93 -9.92 -5.46
N GLY A 333 3.66 -8.61 -5.53
CA GLY A 333 4.20 -7.64 -4.58
C GLY A 333 3.33 -6.41 -4.38
N SER A 334 3.80 -5.51 -3.52
CA SER A 334 3.08 -4.33 -3.05
C SER A 334 2.61 -3.42 -4.19
N ALA A 335 3.44 -3.20 -5.21
CA ALA A 335 3.03 -2.38 -6.36
C ALA A 335 2.05 -3.12 -7.28
N SER A 336 2.31 -4.40 -7.53
CA SER A 336 1.48 -5.23 -8.41
C SER A 336 0.05 -5.44 -7.90
N CYS A 337 -0.19 -5.26 -6.59
CA CYS A 337 -1.54 -5.34 -6.02
C CYS A 337 -2.43 -4.17 -6.44
N MET A 338 -1.84 -2.98 -6.70
CA MET A 338 -2.56 -1.84 -7.26
C MET A 338 -2.92 -2.09 -8.72
N ASP A 339 -2.01 -2.69 -9.49
CA ASP A 339 -2.28 -3.14 -10.87
C ASP A 339 -3.41 -4.20 -10.89
N MET A 340 -3.33 -5.19 -10.00
CA MET A 340 -4.37 -6.22 -9.83
C MET A 340 -5.70 -5.59 -9.41
N GLY A 341 -5.70 -4.61 -8.51
CA GLY A 341 -6.90 -3.90 -8.07
C GLY A 341 -7.58 -3.18 -9.23
N ARG A 342 -6.81 -2.48 -10.08
CA ARG A 342 -7.33 -1.89 -11.33
C ARG A 342 -7.85 -2.95 -12.30
N ALA A 343 -7.11 -4.04 -12.50
CA ALA A 343 -7.52 -5.14 -13.38
C ALA A 343 -8.83 -5.78 -12.90
N TYR A 344 -8.98 -5.96 -11.59
CA TYR A 344 -10.20 -6.42 -10.94
C TYR A 344 -11.38 -5.48 -11.23
N ILE A 345 -11.17 -4.15 -11.09
CA ILE A 345 -12.20 -3.16 -11.45
C ILE A 345 -12.58 -3.28 -12.92
N SER A 346 -11.59 -3.37 -13.82
CA SER A 346 -11.84 -3.48 -15.26
C SER A 346 -12.66 -4.74 -15.57
N ALA A 347 -12.31 -5.88 -14.97
CA ALA A 347 -13.01 -7.14 -15.16
C ALA A 347 -14.45 -7.13 -14.63
N LYS A 348 -14.71 -6.45 -13.51
CA LYS A 348 -16.04 -6.46 -12.83
C LYS A 348 -16.96 -5.31 -13.27
N TYR A 349 -16.39 -4.17 -13.61
CA TYR A 349 -17.11 -2.91 -13.81
C TYR A 349 -16.78 -2.21 -15.13
N GLY A 350 -15.82 -2.72 -15.90
CA GLY A 350 -15.44 -2.21 -17.21
C GLY A 350 -14.23 -1.27 -17.18
N GLU A 351 -13.55 -1.20 -18.31
CA GLU A 351 -12.30 -0.44 -18.49
C GLU A 351 -12.46 1.06 -18.26
N GLU A 352 -13.62 1.64 -18.58
CA GLU A 352 -13.90 3.06 -18.35
C GLU A 352 -13.86 3.40 -16.84
N MET A 353 -14.46 2.54 -16.01
CA MET A 353 -14.43 2.71 -14.56
C MET A 353 -13.00 2.55 -14.02
N ALA A 354 -12.26 1.55 -14.50
CA ALA A 354 -10.87 1.31 -14.09
C ALA A 354 -9.94 2.48 -14.47
N LYS A 355 -10.12 3.05 -15.67
CA LYS A 355 -9.40 4.24 -16.14
C LYS A 355 -9.73 5.45 -15.28
N ARG A 356 -11.02 5.71 -15.01
CA ARG A 356 -11.44 6.84 -14.17
C ARG A 356 -10.87 6.75 -12.76
N MET A 357 -10.83 5.55 -12.21
CA MET A 357 -10.22 5.26 -10.91
C MET A 357 -8.72 5.54 -10.89
N SER A 358 -8.04 5.16 -11.96
CA SER A 358 -6.62 5.44 -12.13
C SER A 358 -6.37 6.96 -12.22
N GLU A 359 -7.22 7.71 -12.93
CA GLU A 359 -7.14 9.17 -13.00
C GLU A 359 -7.41 9.85 -11.65
N LEU A 360 -8.41 9.39 -10.88
CA LEU A 360 -8.73 9.94 -9.56
C LEU A 360 -7.66 9.63 -8.51
N GLY A 361 -7.04 8.46 -8.59
CA GLY A 361 -5.93 8.06 -7.73
C GLY A 361 -4.56 8.56 -8.18
N GLU A 362 -4.48 9.28 -9.31
CA GLU A 362 -3.23 9.66 -9.99
C GLU A 362 -2.28 8.46 -10.14
N TYR A 363 -2.86 7.33 -10.59
CA TYR A 363 -2.20 6.04 -10.73
C TYR A 363 -1.89 5.71 -12.18
N VAL A 364 -0.60 5.52 -12.50
CA VAL A 364 -0.17 4.95 -13.78
C VAL A 364 0.00 3.45 -13.60
N ALA A 365 -0.94 2.69 -14.15
CA ALA A 365 -0.98 1.24 -13.97
C ALA A 365 -0.26 0.48 -15.08
N HIS A 366 0.37 -0.64 -14.72
CA HIS A 366 0.68 -1.68 -15.69
C HIS A 366 -0.60 -2.46 -16.01
N THR A 367 -0.91 -2.61 -17.30
CA THR A 367 -2.13 -3.28 -17.77
C THR A 367 -1.90 -4.68 -18.31
N ASP A 368 -0.64 -5.10 -18.47
CA ASP A 368 -0.27 -6.47 -18.85
C ASP A 368 0.15 -7.26 -17.61
N PRO A 369 -0.56 -8.36 -17.25
CA PRO A 369 -0.17 -9.21 -16.13
C PRO A 369 1.21 -9.86 -16.29
N ASN A 370 1.71 -9.99 -17.53
CA ASN A 370 2.98 -10.65 -17.83
C ASN A 370 4.17 -9.66 -17.87
N ASP A 371 3.90 -8.35 -17.84
CA ASP A 371 4.92 -7.29 -17.81
C ASP A 371 5.47 -7.10 -16.39
N ASP A 372 6.24 -8.08 -15.94
CA ASP A 372 6.81 -8.13 -14.60
C ASP A 372 8.32 -7.88 -14.62
N PRO A 373 8.78 -6.63 -14.36
CA PRO A 373 10.19 -6.27 -14.41
C PRO A 373 11.00 -6.86 -13.25
N PHE A 374 10.34 -7.46 -12.25
CA PHE A 374 10.99 -8.10 -11.10
C PHE A 374 11.20 -9.61 -11.30
N ALA A 375 10.79 -10.16 -12.45
CA ALA A 375 11.04 -11.54 -12.86
C ALA A 375 11.79 -11.69 -14.21
N PRO A 376 12.89 -10.95 -14.47
CA PRO A 376 13.60 -11.05 -15.74
C PRO A 376 14.27 -12.42 -15.91
N GLY A 377 13.86 -13.18 -16.94
CA GLY A 377 14.52 -14.45 -17.31
C GLY A 377 14.09 -15.68 -16.50
N ALA A 378 12.95 -15.63 -15.81
CA ALA A 378 12.40 -16.78 -15.11
C ALA A 378 12.16 -17.96 -16.08
N LYS A 379 12.84 -19.09 -15.84
CA LYS A 379 12.50 -20.35 -16.52
C LYS A 379 11.19 -20.88 -15.92
N PRO A 380 10.30 -21.51 -16.71
CA PRO A 380 9.14 -22.18 -16.13
C PRO A 380 9.61 -23.16 -15.04
N VAL A 381 9.14 -22.98 -13.80
CA VAL A 381 9.27 -24.03 -12.79
C VAL A 381 8.35 -25.15 -13.24
N THR A 382 8.94 -26.25 -13.74
CA THR A 382 8.17 -27.45 -14.01
C THR A 382 7.73 -28.03 -12.66
N SER A 383 6.44 -27.99 -12.37
CA SER A 383 5.88 -28.58 -11.15
C SER A 383 6.37 -30.03 -11.02
N PRO A 384 6.92 -30.44 -9.86
CA PRO A 384 7.14 -31.85 -9.58
C PRO A 384 5.80 -32.60 -9.66
N ALA A 385 5.83 -33.90 -9.95
CA ALA A 385 4.63 -34.72 -9.89
C ALA A 385 3.96 -34.58 -8.51
N PRO A 386 2.61 -34.48 -8.44
CA PRO A 386 1.89 -34.26 -7.18
C PRO A 386 2.30 -35.32 -6.16
N SER A 387 2.89 -34.88 -5.04
CA SER A 387 3.29 -35.77 -3.96
C SER A 387 2.11 -35.99 -3.03
N SER A 388 1.73 -37.24 -2.79
CA SER A 388 0.54 -37.59 -1.99
C SER A 388 0.69 -37.37 -0.47
N SER A 389 1.65 -36.56 -0.04
CA SER A 389 1.87 -36.26 1.38
C SER A 389 2.37 -34.83 1.55
N ARG A 390 1.51 -33.94 2.03
CA ARG A 390 1.92 -32.65 2.59
C ARG A 390 3.02 -32.90 3.63
N PRO A 391 4.12 -32.13 3.66
CA PRO A 391 5.12 -32.29 4.70
C PRO A 391 4.45 -32.09 6.06
N SER A 392 4.41 -33.16 6.84
CA SER A 392 3.99 -33.10 8.23
C SER A 392 5.04 -32.31 9.02
N LYS A 393 4.62 -31.18 9.59
CA LYS A 393 5.27 -30.42 10.68
C LYS A 393 6.79 -30.29 10.54
N CYS A 394 7.25 -29.13 10.09
CA CYS A 394 8.62 -28.69 10.30
C CYS A 394 8.88 -28.61 11.81
N LYS A 395 9.44 -29.67 12.41
CA LYS A 395 9.92 -29.65 13.80
C LYS A 395 11.26 -28.92 13.81
N LEU A 396 11.22 -27.59 13.92
CA LEU A 396 12.39 -26.83 14.34
C LEU A 396 12.66 -27.14 15.82
N LYS A 397 13.74 -27.87 16.08
CA LYS A 397 14.34 -27.96 17.41
C LYS A 397 14.99 -26.61 17.70
N LEU A 398 14.40 -25.87 18.62
CA LEU A 398 15.08 -24.77 19.32
C LEU A 398 16.33 -25.34 20.00
N VAL A 399 17.49 -24.71 19.77
CA VAL A 399 18.67 -24.81 20.64
C VAL A 399 18.68 -23.58 21.53
#